data_AF-A0AA94H3A8-F1
#
_entry.id   AF-A0AA94H3A8-F1
#
_cell.length_a   1.000
_cell.length_b   1.000
_cell.length_c   1.000
_cell.angle_alpha   90.00
_cell.angle_beta   90.00
_cell.angle_gamma   90.00
#
_symmetry.space_group_name_H-M   'P 1'
#
loop_
_entity.id
_entity.type
_entity.pdbx_description
1 polymer ?
#
loop_
_entity_poly.entity_id
_entity_poly.type
_entity_poly.pdbx_seq_one_letter_code
_entity_poly.pdbx_strand_id
1 'polypeptide(L)'
;MKKTVVATLIALTLLTGCGPKELTSEQKQEVANLKNELSRTETEISAANETGKQFAGGLIKNLVTARLEVLETNKALLEQRINAIEAGAKIDIAVSSVKPDPELANSIKAEMDTLNSRIDEAKADANQYSGGLIQALKLSTVATQEQSMAMLQQKYLIAKYGLAEIKVDTPPMSNAKVDKEPAQQNSTPQQSPKLPPAEGPFGLEAGLSKQNIEDMTGAELKLLENSVNLYTTSKLPKQNADFEVFGLQISPKVGLCQIRAVGKSINTDSYGIALKSKFEELSNALTSIYGKADKRDYLLSGSLWKEPQDWVMGLNKKERILSAEWKGEKGSSLKNNLSMVSLDVRATGTDTGYLYLQYNFTNDSTCKEEVEGAKKSSL
;
A
#
# COMPACT_ATOMS: atom_id res chain seq x y z
N MET A 1 -24.13 82.56 -41.93
CA MET A 1 -24.07 81.47 -40.93
C MET A 1 -25.11 80.42 -41.28
N LYS A 2 -24.65 79.15 -41.30
CA LYS A 2 -25.35 77.85 -41.19
C LYS A 2 -26.51 77.49 -42.16
N LYS A 3 -26.27 76.35 -42.82
CA LYS A 3 -27.03 75.71 -43.88
C LYS A 3 -28.13 74.79 -43.34
N THR A 4 -29.07 74.58 -44.24
CA THR A 4 -30.34 73.85 -44.23
C THR A 4 -30.25 72.35 -43.93
N VAL A 5 -31.37 71.85 -43.40
CA VAL A 5 -31.80 70.47 -43.13
C VAL A 5 -31.90 69.61 -44.40
N VAL A 6 -31.47 68.33 -44.35
CA VAL A 6 -32.12 67.18 -45.03
C VAL A 6 -31.77 65.84 -44.32
N ALA A 7 -32.83 65.13 -43.91
CA ALA A 7 -33.13 63.68 -43.84
C ALA A 7 -32.18 62.61 -43.25
N THR A 8 -32.73 61.92 -42.23
CA THR A 8 -33.04 60.47 -42.10
C THR A 8 -32.07 59.39 -42.61
N LEU A 9 -31.99 58.27 -41.86
CA LEU A 9 -31.12 57.07 -41.92
C LEU A 9 -29.85 57.26 -41.08
N ILE A 10 -29.54 56.49 -40.02
CA ILE A 10 -29.61 55.03 -39.85
C ILE A 10 -29.90 54.73 -38.37
N ALA A 11 -31.05 54.10 -38.11
CA ALA A 11 -31.20 53.19 -36.97
C ALA A 11 -30.62 51.82 -37.37
N LEU A 12 -30.08 51.08 -36.40
CA LEU A 12 -29.33 49.82 -36.50
C LEU A 12 -27.83 49.94 -36.80
N THR A 13 -27.07 50.43 -35.83
CA THR A 13 -25.71 49.90 -35.59
C THR A 13 -25.80 48.88 -34.46
N LEU A 14 -26.09 47.64 -34.87
CA LEU A 14 -25.47 46.41 -34.38
C LEU A 14 -25.02 46.42 -32.91
N LEU A 15 -25.90 45.92 -32.04
CA LEU A 15 -25.50 45.09 -30.92
C LEU A 15 -24.79 43.83 -31.48
N THR A 16 -23.56 43.95 -31.96
CA THR A 16 -22.63 42.81 -31.93
C THR A 16 -22.16 42.69 -30.49
N GLY A 17 -23.06 42.22 -29.62
CA GLY A 17 -22.60 41.50 -28.46
C GLY A 17 -21.71 40.38 -28.97
N CYS A 18 -20.47 40.32 -28.49
CA CYS A 18 -19.63 39.14 -28.68
C CYS A 18 -20.43 37.93 -28.18
N GLY A 19 -21.10 37.22 -29.09
CA GLY A 19 -21.67 35.92 -28.80
C GLY A 19 -20.55 34.97 -28.35
N PRO A 20 -20.88 33.91 -27.60
CA PRO A 20 -19.89 32.93 -27.17
C PRO A 20 -19.11 32.46 -28.40
N LYS A 21 -17.78 32.59 -28.34
CA LYS A 21 -16.89 32.18 -29.42
C LYS A 21 -17.14 30.70 -29.70
N GLU A 22 -17.49 30.36 -30.94
CA GLU A 22 -17.67 28.96 -31.30
C GLU A 22 -16.38 28.18 -31.00
N LEU A 23 -16.54 27.03 -30.34
CA LEU A 23 -15.44 26.10 -30.02
C LEU A 23 -14.69 25.71 -31.29
N THR A 24 -13.35 25.66 -31.22
CA THR A 24 -12.54 25.12 -32.33
C THR A 24 -12.81 23.63 -32.52
N SER A 25 -12.44 23.09 -33.68
CA SER A 25 -12.56 21.65 -33.95
C SER A 25 -11.79 20.81 -32.94
N GLU A 26 -10.60 21.26 -32.50
CA GLU A 26 -9.83 20.59 -31.45
C GLU A 26 -10.56 20.62 -30.10
N GLN A 27 -11.12 21.77 -29.71
CA GLN A 27 -11.86 21.90 -28.45
C GLN A 27 -13.14 21.06 -28.45
N LYS A 28 -13.84 20.97 -29.59
CA LYS A 28 -15.00 20.08 -29.75
C LYS A 28 -14.61 18.61 -29.56
N GLN A 29 -13.47 18.20 -30.10
CA GLN A 29 -12.96 16.84 -29.92
C GLN A 29 -12.52 16.58 -28.47
N GLU A 30 -11.85 17.53 -27.80
CA GLU A 30 -11.46 17.43 -26.39
C GLU A 30 -12.69 17.30 -25.49
N VAL A 31 -13.73 18.12 -25.71
CA VAL A 31 -15.01 18.04 -25.00
C VAL A 31 -15.71 16.70 -25.22
N ALA A 32 -15.72 16.19 -26.46
CA ALA A 32 -16.30 14.87 -26.74
C ALA A 32 -15.56 13.75 -25.97
N ASN A 33 -14.23 13.81 -25.92
CA ASN A 33 -13.43 12.86 -25.15
C ASN A 33 -13.71 12.98 -23.65
N LEU A 34 -13.76 14.19 -23.09
CA LEU A 34 -14.09 14.44 -21.68
C LEU A 34 -15.49 13.95 -21.30
N LYS A 35 -16.48 14.12 -22.18
CA LYS A 35 -17.85 13.59 -21.98
C LYS A 35 -17.88 12.06 -21.94
N ASN A 36 -17.04 11.40 -22.74
CA ASN A 36 -16.90 9.94 -22.68
C ASN A 36 -16.27 9.50 -21.34
N GLU A 37 -15.22 10.18 -20.87
CA GLU A 37 -14.61 9.90 -19.56
C GLU A 37 -15.61 10.15 -18.41
N LEU A 38 -16.43 11.21 -18.51
CA LEU A 38 -17.49 11.52 -17.54
C LEU A 38 -18.54 10.41 -17.48
N SER A 39 -19.08 9.98 -18.63
CA SER A 39 -20.07 8.91 -18.70
C SER A 39 -19.53 7.57 -18.14
N ARG A 40 -18.26 7.27 -18.40
CA ARG A 40 -17.59 6.11 -17.81
C ARG A 40 -17.49 6.23 -16.28
N THR A 41 -17.06 7.40 -15.79
CA THR A 41 -16.94 7.66 -14.34
C THR A 41 -18.30 7.53 -13.64
N GLU A 42 -19.39 8.01 -14.25
CA GLU A 42 -20.75 7.86 -13.71
C GLU A 42 -21.22 6.41 -13.65
N THR A 43 -20.84 5.60 -14.65
CA THR A 43 -21.11 4.16 -14.66
C THR A 43 -20.37 3.47 -13.51
N GLU A 44 -19.13 3.84 -13.26
CA GLU A 44 -18.31 3.29 -12.17
C GLU A 44 -18.82 3.71 -10.78
N ILE A 45 -19.29 4.95 -10.61
CA ILE A 45 -19.97 5.42 -9.39
C ILE A 45 -21.22 4.59 -9.13
N SER A 46 -22.04 4.36 -10.16
CA SER A 46 -23.28 3.58 -10.05
C SER A 46 -22.99 2.14 -9.61
N ALA A 47 -21.99 1.50 -10.23
CA ALA A 47 -21.56 0.15 -9.86
C ALA A 47 -20.98 0.09 -8.43
N ALA A 48 -20.15 1.04 -8.04
CA ALA A 48 -19.58 1.11 -6.69
C ALA A 48 -20.68 1.31 -5.63
N ASN A 49 -21.71 2.12 -5.91
CA ASN A 49 -22.87 2.30 -5.05
C ASN A 49 -23.65 1.00 -4.84
N GLU A 50 -23.93 0.25 -5.92
CA GLU A 50 -24.61 -1.05 -5.80
C GLU A 50 -23.80 -2.07 -4.99
N THR A 51 -22.48 -2.13 -5.20
CA THR A 51 -21.58 -2.95 -4.37
C THR A 51 -21.64 -2.50 -2.90
N GLY A 52 -21.62 -1.21 -2.64
CA GLY A 52 -21.65 -0.65 -1.29
C GLY A 52 -22.94 -0.93 -0.52
N LYS A 53 -24.07 -1.17 -1.20
CA LYS A 53 -25.34 -1.57 -0.57
C LYS A 53 -25.32 -3.00 -0.04
N GLN A 54 -24.46 -3.85 -0.57
CA GLN A 54 -24.34 -5.25 -0.15
C GLN A 54 -23.62 -5.41 1.20
N PHE A 55 -22.97 -4.34 1.70
CA PHE A 55 -22.21 -4.36 2.94
C PHE A 55 -22.74 -3.30 3.92
N ALA A 56 -23.18 -3.74 5.10
CA ALA A 56 -23.67 -2.84 6.16
C ALA A 56 -22.53 -2.10 6.90
N GLY A 57 -21.28 -2.56 6.79
CA GLY A 57 -20.11 -2.00 7.47
C GLY A 57 -18.84 -2.82 7.23
N GLY A 58 -17.75 -2.48 7.94
CA GLY A 58 -16.47 -3.19 7.85
C GLY A 58 -15.54 -2.72 6.72
N LEU A 59 -14.43 -3.43 6.53
CA LEU A 59 -13.34 -3.03 5.62
C LEU A 59 -13.82 -2.79 4.18
N ILE A 60 -14.61 -3.71 3.63
CA ILE A 60 -15.14 -3.59 2.25
C ILE A 60 -16.01 -2.35 2.10
N LYS A 61 -16.86 -2.05 3.09
CA LYS A 61 -17.71 -0.85 3.08
C LYS A 61 -16.85 0.42 3.10
N ASN A 62 -15.84 0.48 3.95
CA ASN A 62 -14.93 1.63 4.02
C ASN A 62 -14.15 1.83 2.71
N LEU A 63 -13.70 0.74 2.09
CA LEU A 63 -13.03 0.78 0.79
C LEU A 63 -13.95 1.30 -0.32
N VAL A 64 -15.19 0.82 -0.38
CA VAL A 64 -16.18 1.29 -1.36
C VAL A 64 -16.53 2.77 -1.14
N THR A 65 -16.65 3.21 0.11
CA THR A 65 -16.87 4.64 0.42
C THR A 65 -15.70 5.49 -0.08
N ALA A 66 -14.46 5.11 0.22
CA ALA A 66 -13.27 5.83 -0.26
C ALA A 66 -13.20 5.84 -1.80
N ARG A 67 -13.65 4.76 -2.46
CA ARG A 67 -13.73 4.69 -3.93
C ARG A 67 -14.71 5.69 -4.49
N LEU A 68 -15.89 5.77 -3.88
CA LEU A 68 -16.93 6.72 -4.28
C LEU A 68 -16.44 8.17 -4.16
N GLU A 69 -15.74 8.53 -3.08
CA GLU A 69 -15.19 9.89 -2.90
C GLU A 69 -14.20 10.27 -4.03
N VAL A 70 -13.31 9.35 -4.41
CA VAL A 70 -12.37 9.59 -5.52
C VAL A 70 -13.11 9.72 -6.85
N LEU A 71 -14.06 8.83 -7.13
CA LEU A 71 -14.82 8.87 -8.38
C LEU A 71 -15.71 10.12 -8.48
N GLU A 72 -16.33 10.56 -7.39
CA GLU A 72 -17.10 11.80 -7.34
C GLU A 72 -16.21 13.04 -7.54
N THR A 73 -15.00 13.02 -6.99
CA THR A 73 -13.99 14.04 -7.25
C THR A 73 -13.61 14.08 -8.73
N ASN A 74 -13.37 12.91 -9.35
CA ASN A 74 -13.07 12.81 -10.77
C ASN A 74 -14.20 13.35 -11.64
N LYS A 75 -15.46 13.01 -11.31
CA LYS A 75 -16.65 13.54 -11.96
C LYS A 75 -16.67 15.08 -11.90
N ALA A 76 -16.49 15.66 -10.71
CA ALA A 76 -16.50 17.11 -10.54
C ALA A 76 -15.39 17.81 -11.35
N LEU A 77 -14.19 17.23 -11.39
CA LEU A 77 -13.07 17.76 -12.17
C LEU A 77 -13.34 17.70 -13.70
N LEU A 78 -13.95 16.61 -14.17
CA LEU A 78 -14.35 16.45 -15.56
C LEU A 78 -15.44 17.46 -15.95
N GLU A 79 -16.49 17.60 -15.14
CA GLU A 79 -17.55 18.59 -15.33
C GLU A 79 -17.00 20.01 -15.36
N GLN A 80 -16.12 20.34 -14.41
CA GLN A 80 -15.45 21.64 -14.35
C GLN A 80 -14.66 21.91 -15.65
N ARG A 81 -13.92 20.92 -16.15
CA ARG A 81 -13.13 21.07 -17.38
C ARG A 81 -14.00 21.22 -18.62
N ILE A 82 -15.08 20.43 -18.74
CA ILE A 82 -16.05 20.54 -19.84
C ILE A 82 -16.68 21.94 -19.85
N ASN A 83 -17.20 22.38 -18.70
CA ASN A 83 -17.83 23.69 -18.55
C ASN A 83 -16.85 24.83 -18.87
N ALA A 84 -15.59 24.72 -18.45
CA ALA A 84 -14.57 25.73 -18.74
C ALA A 84 -14.28 25.86 -20.23
N ILE A 85 -14.22 24.73 -20.96
CA ILE A 85 -14.02 24.75 -22.42
C ILE A 85 -15.28 25.29 -23.11
N GLU A 86 -16.46 24.77 -22.78
CA GLU A 86 -17.74 25.14 -23.41
C GLU A 86 -18.15 26.59 -23.16
N ALA A 87 -17.77 27.19 -22.03
CA ALA A 87 -18.05 28.60 -21.72
C ALA A 87 -17.28 29.59 -22.62
N GLY A 88 -16.29 29.13 -23.39
CA GLY A 88 -15.56 29.98 -24.36
C GLY A 88 -14.80 31.16 -23.72
N ALA A 89 -14.61 31.15 -22.39
CA ALA A 89 -13.88 32.18 -21.68
C ALA A 89 -12.45 32.26 -22.21
N LYS A 90 -11.87 33.47 -22.28
CA LYS A 90 -10.42 33.61 -22.49
C LYS A 90 -9.74 32.81 -21.39
N ILE A 91 -9.20 31.65 -21.73
CA ILE A 91 -8.25 30.94 -20.90
C ILE A 91 -6.96 31.76 -20.98
N ASP A 92 -6.92 32.92 -20.32
CA ASP A 92 -5.66 33.33 -19.71
C ASP A 92 -5.31 32.18 -18.77
N ILE A 93 -4.17 31.55 -19.03
CA ILE A 93 -3.65 30.40 -18.29
C ILE A 93 -3.36 30.87 -16.86
N ALA A 94 -4.40 30.96 -16.06
CA ALA A 94 -4.40 31.42 -14.67
C ALA A 94 -5.41 30.60 -13.83
N VAL A 95 -5.76 29.40 -14.29
CA VAL A 95 -6.38 28.36 -13.48
C VAL A 95 -5.31 27.29 -13.31
N SER A 96 -4.80 27.15 -12.08
CA SER A 96 -3.78 26.17 -11.61
C SER A 96 -3.10 25.37 -12.73
N SER A 97 -1.95 25.86 -13.19
CA SER A 97 -1.23 25.42 -14.37
C SER A 97 -0.61 24.02 -14.24
N VAL A 98 -1.43 22.99 -14.32
CA VAL A 98 -0.97 21.63 -14.67
C VAL A 98 -1.10 21.50 -16.18
N LYS A 99 0.03 21.47 -16.88
CA LYS A 99 0.04 21.23 -18.33
C LYS A 99 -0.20 19.72 -18.56
N PRO A 100 -1.00 19.34 -19.58
CA PRO A 100 -1.08 17.94 -19.98
C PRO A 100 0.30 17.32 -20.22
N ASP A 101 0.48 16.11 -19.69
CA ASP A 101 1.66 15.25 -19.84
C ASP A 101 1.25 13.92 -20.50
N PRO A 102 1.39 13.82 -21.84
CA PRO A 102 1.01 12.63 -22.58
C PRO A 102 1.86 11.39 -22.26
N GLU A 103 3.14 11.56 -21.92
CA GLU A 103 4.03 10.43 -21.62
C GLU A 103 3.66 9.79 -20.29
N LEU A 104 3.44 10.62 -19.27
CA LEU A 104 2.95 10.16 -17.97
C LEU A 104 1.55 9.54 -18.10
N ALA A 105 0.64 10.16 -18.87
CA ALA A 105 -0.69 9.61 -19.12
C ALA A 105 -0.63 8.23 -19.78
N ASN A 106 0.28 8.01 -20.73
CA ASN A 106 0.47 6.72 -21.38
C ASN A 106 1.04 5.66 -20.41
N SER A 107 2.00 6.03 -19.56
CA SER A 107 2.52 5.13 -18.51
C SER A 107 1.42 4.70 -17.54
N ILE A 108 0.66 5.66 -17.00
CA ILE A 108 -0.45 5.38 -16.09
C ILE A 108 -1.51 4.54 -16.79
N LYS A 109 -1.76 4.78 -18.08
CA LYS A 109 -2.71 3.98 -18.86
C LYS A 109 -2.31 2.51 -18.95
N ALA A 110 -1.02 2.22 -19.16
CA ALA A 110 -0.52 0.85 -19.15
C ALA A 110 -0.64 0.18 -17.77
N GLU A 111 -0.41 0.94 -16.69
CA GLU A 111 -0.64 0.47 -15.31
C GLU A 111 -2.12 0.17 -15.06
N MET A 112 -3.03 1.03 -15.52
CA MET A 112 -4.47 0.81 -15.46
C MET A 112 -4.90 -0.43 -16.25
N ASP A 113 -4.40 -0.62 -17.48
CA ASP A 113 -4.78 -1.79 -18.29
C ASP A 113 -4.31 -3.10 -17.64
N THR A 114 -3.12 -3.07 -17.04
CA THR A 114 -2.63 -4.15 -16.19
C THR A 114 -3.60 -4.36 -15.04
N LEU A 115 -3.83 -3.36 -14.19
CA LEU A 115 -4.70 -3.45 -13.02
C LEU A 115 -6.13 -3.89 -13.35
N ASN A 116 -6.67 -3.50 -14.51
CA ASN A 116 -8.01 -3.90 -14.94
C ASN A 116 -8.07 -5.41 -15.15
N SER A 117 -7.10 -5.95 -15.90
CA SER A 117 -6.95 -7.39 -16.08
C SER A 117 -6.87 -8.07 -14.71
N ARG A 118 -6.11 -7.48 -13.77
CA ARG A 118 -5.97 -7.92 -12.39
C ARG A 118 -7.27 -7.89 -11.57
N ILE A 119 -8.17 -6.93 -11.78
CA ILE A 119 -9.51 -6.93 -11.18
C ILE A 119 -10.34 -8.09 -11.71
N ASP A 120 -10.29 -8.35 -13.02
CA ASP A 120 -11.21 -9.29 -13.68
C ASP A 120 -11.04 -10.74 -13.19
N GLU A 121 -9.83 -11.32 -13.31
CA GLU A 121 -9.61 -12.64 -12.70
C GLU A 121 -9.71 -12.67 -11.15
N ALA A 122 -9.56 -11.55 -10.42
CA ALA A 122 -9.80 -11.55 -8.96
C ALA A 122 -11.30 -11.64 -8.63
N LYS A 123 -12.15 -11.01 -9.45
CA LYS A 123 -13.60 -11.22 -9.43
C LYS A 123 -13.96 -12.64 -9.82
N ALA A 124 -13.34 -13.19 -10.87
CA ALA A 124 -13.57 -14.56 -11.28
C ALA A 124 -13.21 -15.57 -10.18
N ASP A 125 -12.08 -15.35 -9.48
CA ASP A 125 -11.66 -16.16 -8.33
C ASP A 125 -12.63 -16.02 -7.15
N ALA A 126 -13.03 -14.80 -6.77
CA ALA A 126 -14.01 -14.57 -5.71
C ALA A 126 -15.35 -15.27 -5.98
N ASN A 127 -15.80 -15.30 -7.24
CA ASN A 127 -17.05 -15.94 -7.67
C ASN A 127 -17.04 -17.47 -7.57
N GLN A 128 -15.88 -18.11 -7.38
CA GLN A 128 -15.80 -19.56 -7.14
C GLN A 128 -16.24 -19.95 -5.72
N TYR A 129 -16.36 -18.96 -4.81
CA TYR A 129 -16.71 -19.18 -3.42
C TYR A 129 -18.08 -18.57 -3.10
N SER A 130 -18.83 -19.19 -2.19
CA SER A 130 -20.14 -18.71 -1.74
C SER A 130 -20.21 -18.68 -0.21
N GLY A 131 -20.39 -17.49 0.35
CA GLY A 131 -20.41 -17.22 1.78
C GLY A 131 -19.07 -17.36 2.50
N GLY A 132 -19.06 -16.95 3.77
CA GLY A 132 -17.95 -17.21 4.70
C GLY A 132 -16.71 -16.33 4.54
N LEU A 133 -15.70 -16.59 5.37
CA LEU A 133 -14.50 -15.76 5.51
C LEU A 133 -13.62 -15.74 4.25
N ILE A 134 -13.51 -16.86 3.53
CA ILE A 134 -12.70 -16.93 2.31
C ILE A 134 -13.26 -16.01 1.23
N GLN A 135 -14.57 -16.08 1.00
CA GLN A 135 -15.23 -15.18 0.06
C GLN A 135 -15.08 -13.71 0.51
N ALA A 136 -15.21 -13.42 1.81
CA ALA A 136 -15.01 -12.08 2.34
C ALA A 136 -13.59 -11.54 2.11
N LEU A 137 -12.54 -12.35 2.29
CA LEU A 137 -11.15 -11.96 2.02
C LEU A 137 -10.89 -11.71 0.53
N LYS A 138 -11.48 -12.54 -0.35
CA LYS A 138 -11.37 -12.37 -1.80
C LYS A 138 -12.12 -11.13 -2.28
N LEU A 139 -13.31 -10.86 -1.74
CA LEU A 139 -14.06 -9.64 -2.02
C LEU A 139 -13.34 -8.39 -1.48
N SER A 140 -12.70 -8.48 -0.31
CA SER A 140 -11.81 -7.43 0.18
C SER A 140 -10.67 -7.18 -0.81
N THR A 141 -10.11 -8.23 -1.40
CA THR A 141 -9.08 -8.09 -2.44
C THR A 141 -9.65 -7.37 -3.67
N VAL A 142 -10.82 -7.76 -4.17
CA VAL A 142 -11.44 -7.05 -5.30
C VAL A 142 -11.70 -5.57 -4.98
N ALA A 143 -12.31 -5.27 -3.83
CA ALA A 143 -12.65 -3.90 -3.44
C ALA A 143 -11.42 -3.01 -3.32
N THR A 144 -10.33 -3.58 -2.80
CA THR A 144 -9.06 -2.87 -2.71
C THR A 144 -8.58 -2.56 -4.15
N GLN A 145 -8.62 -3.50 -5.11
CA GLN A 145 -8.08 -3.26 -6.48
C GLN A 145 -8.82 -2.10 -7.12
N GLU A 146 -10.14 -2.10 -6.96
CA GLU A 146 -11.00 -1.08 -7.51
C GLU A 146 -10.71 0.30 -6.90
N GLN A 147 -10.26 0.38 -5.64
CA GLN A 147 -9.77 1.61 -5.03
C GLN A 147 -8.48 2.10 -5.71
N SER A 148 -7.52 1.21 -5.92
CA SER A 148 -6.29 1.55 -6.64
C SER A 148 -6.57 2.02 -8.08
N MET A 149 -7.55 1.41 -8.75
CA MET A 149 -7.98 1.81 -10.09
C MET A 149 -8.52 3.24 -10.10
N ALA A 150 -9.40 3.59 -9.14
CA ALA A 150 -9.95 4.94 -9.02
C ALA A 150 -8.86 6.00 -8.84
N MET A 151 -7.82 5.68 -8.07
CA MET A 151 -6.67 6.57 -7.86
C MET A 151 -5.81 6.71 -9.14
N LEU A 152 -5.55 5.62 -9.86
CA LEU A 152 -4.84 5.67 -11.14
C LEU A 152 -5.64 6.46 -12.18
N GLN A 153 -6.96 6.29 -12.21
CA GLN A 153 -7.85 7.08 -13.08
C GLN A 153 -7.77 8.57 -12.78
N GLN A 154 -7.79 8.97 -11.51
CA GLN A 154 -7.64 10.38 -11.14
C GLN A 154 -6.32 10.96 -11.67
N LYS A 155 -5.20 10.25 -11.46
CA LYS A 155 -3.89 10.66 -11.96
C LYS A 155 -3.82 10.69 -13.49
N TYR A 156 -4.42 9.71 -14.15
CA TYR A 156 -4.53 9.67 -15.60
C TYR A 156 -5.27 10.89 -16.14
N LEU A 157 -6.41 11.25 -15.54
CA LEU A 157 -7.20 12.41 -15.96
C LEU A 157 -6.45 13.73 -15.72
N ILE A 158 -5.76 13.85 -14.59
CA ILE A 158 -4.88 14.99 -14.29
C ILE A 158 -3.77 15.10 -15.35
N ALA A 159 -3.03 14.02 -15.61
CA ALA A 159 -1.94 14.01 -16.58
C ALA A 159 -2.45 14.26 -18.01
N LYS A 160 -3.56 13.65 -18.42
CA LYS A 160 -4.07 13.74 -19.79
C LYS A 160 -4.73 15.07 -20.12
N TYR A 161 -5.43 15.69 -19.16
CA TYR A 161 -6.24 16.89 -19.40
C TYR A 161 -5.76 18.12 -18.63
N GLY A 162 -4.70 18.00 -17.83
CA GLY A 162 -4.19 19.11 -17.01
C GLY A 162 -5.17 19.55 -15.92
N LEU A 163 -5.81 18.59 -15.25
CA LEU A 163 -6.77 18.88 -14.17
C LEU A 163 -6.01 19.26 -12.89
N ALA A 164 -6.62 20.11 -12.05
CA ALA A 164 -6.01 20.49 -10.78
C ALA A 164 -5.94 19.30 -9.81
N GLU A 165 -4.80 19.09 -9.17
CA GLU A 165 -4.63 18.09 -8.13
C GLU A 165 -5.36 18.55 -6.86
N ILE A 166 -6.46 17.88 -6.52
CA ILE A 166 -7.15 18.07 -5.24
C ILE A 166 -6.58 17.01 -4.29
N LYS A 167 -5.85 17.45 -3.25
CA LYS A 167 -5.44 16.56 -2.15
C LYS A 167 -6.69 16.12 -1.40
N VAL A 168 -7.16 14.93 -1.68
CA VAL A 168 -8.19 14.27 -0.88
C VAL A 168 -7.48 13.61 0.30
N ASP A 169 -7.82 14.04 1.52
CA ASP A 169 -7.36 13.38 2.76
C ASP A 169 -8.14 12.06 2.94
N THR A 170 -7.80 11.02 2.18
CA THR A 170 -8.31 9.66 2.44
C THR A 170 -7.33 8.54 2.08
N PRO A 171 -7.36 7.42 2.83
CA PRO A 171 -6.29 6.42 2.89
C PRO A 171 -6.23 5.54 1.63
N PRO A 172 -5.03 5.19 1.11
CA PRO A 172 -4.94 4.41 -0.12
C PRO A 172 -4.95 2.91 0.18
N MET A 173 -5.62 2.14 -0.68
CA MET A 173 -5.53 0.68 -0.68
C MET A 173 -5.48 0.10 -2.10
N SER A 174 -4.58 -0.90 -2.16
CA SER A 174 -3.93 -1.77 -3.18
C SER A 174 -4.78 -2.59 -4.16
N ASN A 175 -4.16 -3.38 -5.05
CA ASN A 175 -4.81 -4.34 -5.93
C ASN A 175 -3.85 -5.12 -6.86
N ALA A 176 -3.37 -6.24 -6.34
CA ALA A 176 -2.58 -7.33 -6.93
C ALA A 176 -3.10 -8.05 -8.19
N LYS A 177 -2.19 -8.77 -8.86
CA LYS A 177 -2.39 -10.16 -9.33
C LYS A 177 -1.10 -10.90 -9.60
N VAL A 178 -1.28 -12.22 -9.66
CA VAL A 178 -0.37 -13.34 -9.49
C VAL A 178 -0.59 -14.32 -10.65
N ASP A 179 0.49 -14.96 -11.11
CA ASP A 179 0.43 -16.22 -11.87
C ASP A 179 1.21 -17.35 -11.14
N LYS A 180 0.83 -18.58 -11.50
CA LYS A 180 0.98 -19.90 -10.84
C LYS A 180 2.35 -20.58 -10.94
N GLU A 181 2.64 -21.51 -10.01
CA GLU A 181 3.43 -22.74 -10.26
C GLU A 181 3.02 -23.89 -9.28
N PRO A 182 3.09 -25.21 -9.63
CA PRO A 182 2.31 -26.28 -9.02
C PRO A 182 3.02 -27.02 -7.87
N ALA A 183 2.21 -27.63 -6.99
CA ALA A 183 2.68 -28.51 -5.92
C ALA A 183 2.46 -29.99 -6.28
N GLN A 184 3.56 -30.74 -6.38
CA GLN A 184 3.55 -32.20 -6.30
C GLN A 184 3.80 -32.60 -4.84
N GLN A 185 2.85 -33.34 -4.28
CA GLN A 185 2.96 -33.97 -2.96
C GLN A 185 4.08 -35.00 -2.96
N ASN A 186 4.96 -34.94 -1.96
CA ASN A 186 5.54 -36.12 -1.34
C ASN A 186 5.66 -35.88 0.16
N SER A 187 4.85 -36.63 0.90
CA SER A 187 4.79 -36.67 2.35
C SER A 187 5.91 -37.52 2.93
N THR A 188 6.64 -36.98 3.90
CA THR A 188 7.40 -37.76 4.89
C THR A 188 6.87 -37.43 6.30
N PRO A 189 6.87 -38.42 7.22
CA PRO A 189 6.07 -38.35 8.45
C PRO A 189 6.75 -37.50 9.52
N GLN A 190 6.06 -36.47 10.02
CA GLN A 190 6.58 -35.54 11.03
C GLN A 190 6.11 -35.95 12.43
N GLN A 191 7.06 -36.14 13.35
CA GLN A 191 6.84 -36.51 14.76
C GLN A 191 6.07 -35.41 15.53
N SER A 192 5.19 -35.83 16.44
CA SER A 192 4.37 -34.97 17.29
C SER A 192 5.21 -34.16 18.30
N PRO A 193 4.87 -32.88 18.58
CA PRO A 193 5.53 -32.06 19.61
C PRO A 193 5.48 -32.67 21.01
N LYS A 194 6.59 -32.61 21.76
CA LYS A 194 6.72 -33.21 23.11
C LYS A 194 6.50 -32.21 24.25
N LEU A 195 6.50 -30.91 23.97
CA LEU A 195 6.37 -29.84 24.97
C LEU A 195 5.27 -28.84 24.53
N PRO A 196 4.47 -28.30 25.47
CA PRO A 196 3.41 -27.35 25.15
C PRO A 196 3.98 -25.96 24.76
N PRO A 197 3.27 -25.17 23.93
CA PRO A 197 3.66 -23.80 23.60
C PRO A 197 3.68 -22.88 24.83
N ALA A 198 4.65 -21.97 24.89
CA ALA A 198 4.77 -20.98 25.95
C ALA A 198 3.90 -19.72 25.71
N GLU A 199 3.95 -18.74 26.62
CA GLU A 199 3.16 -17.49 26.51
C GLU A 199 3.86 -16.37 25.74
N GLY A 200 5.17 -16.51 25.49
CA GLY A 200 5.95 -15.55 24.73
C GLY A 200 5.71 -15.55 23.21
N PRO A 201 6.40 -14.65 22.48
CA PRO A 201 6.22 -14.51 21.02
C PRO A 201 6.38 -15.83 20.28
N PHE A 202 5.44 -16.12 19.38
CA PHE A 202 5.38 -17.39 18.63
C PHE A 202 5.37 -18.65 19.52
N GLY A 203 4.98 -18.52 20.79
CA GLY A 203 4.96 -19.61 21.75
C GLY A 203 6.33 -19.97 22.31
N LEU A 204 7.30 -19.04 22.25
CA LEU A 204 8.65 -19.20 22.78
C LEU A 204 8.94 -18.20 23.90
N GLU A 205 9.79 -18.60 24.85
CA GLU A 205 10.25 -17.75 25.96
C GLU A 205 11.77 -17.57 25.95
N ALA A 206 12.23 -16.50 26.60
CA ALA A 206 13.64 -16.23 26.81
C ALA A 206 14.31 -17.43 27.50
N GLY A 207 15.54 -17.76 27.09
CA GLY A 207 16.33 -18.79 27.75
C GLY A 207 16.12 -20.22 27.27
N LEU A 208 15.18 -20.47 26.35
CA LEU A 208 15.01 -21.81 25.77
C LEU A 208 16.27 -22.25 25.02
N SER A 209 16.69 -23.51 25.25
CA SER A 209 17.77 -24.12 24.50
C SER A 209 17.33 -24.51 23.09
N LYS A 210 18.30 -24.76 22.19
CA LYS A 210 18.03 -25.30 20.84
C LYS A 210 17.16 -26.56 20.92
N GLN A 211 17.55 -27.51 21.77
CA GLN A 211 16.85 -28.79 21.95
C GLN A 211 15.40 -28.60 22.43
N ASN A 212 15.16 -27.71 23.39
CA ASN A 212 13.81 -27.45 23.88
C ASN A 212 12.89 -26.96 22.75
N ILE A 213 13.40 -26.08 21.88
CA ILE A 213 12.62 -25.54 20.75
C ILE A 213 12.36 -26.62 19.69
N GLU A 214 13.34 -27.48 19.43
CA GLU A 214 13.16 -28.64 18.52
C GLU A 214 12.11 -29.61 19.07
N ASP A 215 12.12 -29.90 20.37
CA ASP A 215 11.12 -30.74 21.04
C ASP A 215 9.71 -30.10 21.06
N MET A 216 9.62 -28.77 21.16
CA MET A 216 8.35 -28.03 21.06
C MET A 216 7.78 -27.97 19.64
N THR A 217 8.62 -28.09 18.60
CA THR A 217 8.18 -27.92 17.20
C THR A 217 8.12 -29.22 16.42
N GLY A 218 8.85 -30.25 16.87
CA GLY A 218 9.10 -31.47 16.10
C GLY A 218 9.84 -31.17 14.79
N ALA A 219 10.72 -30.15 14.79
CA ALA A 219 11.49 -29.73 13.64
C ALA A 219 12.92 -29.37 14.06
N GLU A 220 13.90 -29.80 13.28
CA GLU A 220 15.31 -29.48 13.52
C GLU A 220 15.62 -28.03 13.12
N LEU A 221 16.37 -27.33 13.97
CA LEU A 221 16.84 -25.97 13.75
C LEU A 221 18.14 -25.96 12.97
N LYS A 222 18.14 -25.27 11.82
CA LYS A 222 19.30 -25.18 10.92
C LYS A 222 20.17 -23.97 11.24
N LEU A 223 21.45 -24.17 11.53
CA LEU A 223 22.38 -23.05 11.72
C LEU A 223 22.53 -22.27 10.40
N LEU A 224 22.40 -20.94 10.46
CA LEU A 224 22.62 -20.09 9.29
C LEU A 224 24.14 -19.97 9.03
N GLU A 225 24.55 -20.19 7.79
CA GLU A 225 25.96 -20.07 7.41
C GLU A 225 26.53 -18.68 7.71
N ASN A 226 27.82 -18.62 8.05
CA ASN A 226 28.54 -17.39 8.39
C ASN A 226 27.88 -16.57 9.52
N SER A 227 27.14 -17.24 10.40
CA SER A 227 26.49 -16.63 11.55
C SER A 227 26.94 -17.30 12.84
N VAL A 228 26.83 -16.56 13.94
CA VAL A 228 27.18 -17.04 15.28
C VAL A 228 25.88 -17.30 16.00
N ASN A 229 25.61 -18.57 16.34
CA ASN A 229 24.47 -18.98 17.16
C ASN A 229 23.09 -18.54 16.61
N LEU A 230 22.97 -18.30 15.31
CA LEU A 230 21.72 -17.94 14.65
C LEU A 230 21.18 -19.13 13.86
N TYR A 231 20.05 -19.65 14.32
CA TYR A 231 19.38 -20.78 13.72
C TYR A 231 18.14 -20.34 12.95
N THR A 232 17.72 -21.12 11.96
CA THR A 232 16.55 -20.85 11.12
C THR A 232 15.55 -21.99 11.15
N THR A 233 14.28 -21.64 11.05
CA THR A 233 13.16 -22.58 10.95
C THR A 233 11.97 -21.93 10.26
N SER A 234 11.08 -22.72 9.65
CA SER A 234 9.77 -22.28 9.15
C SER A 234 8.62 -22.64 10.08
N LYS A 235 8.91 -23.34 11.19
CA LYS A 235 7.91 -23.85 12.14
C LYS A 235 8.25 -23.42 13.56
N LEU A 236 7.28 -22.78 14.20
CA LEU A 236 7.30 -22.40 15.61
C LEU A 236 6.04 -22.91 16.32
N PRO A 237 6.02 -23.00 17.67
CA PRO A 237 4.89 -23.56 18.41
C PRO A 237 3.56 -22.83 18.16
N LYS A 238 3.60 -21.50 17.98
CA LYS A 238 2.47 -20.69 17.48
C LYS A 238 2.90 -20.03 16.18
N GLN A 239 2.07 -20.17 15.14
CA GLN A 239 2.32 -19.54 13.85
C GLN A 239 1.46 -18.29 13.66
N ASN A 240 1.98 -17.38 12.84
CA ASN A 240 1.24 -16.27 12.28
C ASN A 240 1.36 -16.35 10.75
N ALA A 241 0.24 -16.23 10.04
CA ALA A 241 0.16 -16.43 8.60
C ALA A 241 1.00 -15.43 7.78
N ASP A 242 1.42 -14.32 8.37
CA ASP A 242 2.19 -13.27 7.72
C ASP A 242 3.69 -13.58 7.62
N PHE A 243 4.19 -14.53 8.42
CA PHE A 243 5.61 -14.87 8.52
C PHE A 243 5.90 -16.28 8.01
N GLU A 244 7.04 -16.43 7.34
CA GLU A 244 7.43 -17.71 6.71
C GLU A 244 8.76 -18.27 7.21
N VAL A 245 9.72 -17.40 7.56
CA VAL A 245 11.04 -17.81 8.02
C VAL A 245 11.37 -17.12 9.33
N PHE A 246 11.85 -17.90 10.30
CA PHE A 246 12.21 -17.42 11.63
C PHE A 246 13.71 -17.63 11.87
N GLY A 247 14.41 -16.57 12.25
CA GLY A 247 15.76 -16.59 12.78
C GLY A 247 15.75 -16.55 14.31
N LEU A 248 16.38 -17.52 14.96
CA LEU A 248 16.46 -17.66 16.41
C LEU A 248 17.91 -17.49 16.85
N GLN A 249 18.20 -16.46 17.64
CA GLN A 249 19.52 -16.28 18.25
C GLN A 249 19.55 -17.03 19.58
N ILE A 250 20.33 -18.12 19.65
CA ILE A 250 20.35 -19.04 20.81
C ILE A 250 21.77 -19.14 21.36
N SER A 251 22.04 -18.44 22.46
CA SER A 251 23.32 -18.52 23.16
C SER A 251 23.48 -19.87 23.86
N PRO A 252 24.69 -20.48 23.83
CA PRO A 252 24.99 -21.65 24.66
C PRO A 252 24.97 -21.34 26.16
N LYS A 253 25.10 -20.08 26.57
CA LYS A 253 25.14 -19.66 27.99
C LYS A 253 23.75 -19.31 28.53
N VAL A 254 22.99 -18.55 27.75
CA VAL A 254 21.73 -17.94 28.23
C VAL A 254 20.51 -18.32 27.39
N GLY A 255 20.64 -19.27 26.46
CA GLY A 255 19.55 -19.76 25.62
C GLY A 255 19.05 -18.73 24.61
N LEU A 256 17.77 -18.86 24.20
CA LEU A 256 17.11 -17.96 23.25
C LEU A 256 17.13 -16.52 23.76
N CYS A 257 17.71 -15.60 22.99
CA CYS A 257 17.71 -14.17 23.31
C CYS A 257 17.02 -13.28 22.27
N GLN A 258 16.86 -13.76 21.04
CA GLN A 258 16.25 -12.98 19.97
C GLN A 258 15.45 -13.86 19.01
N ILE A 259 14.30 -13.35 18.57
CA ILE A 259 13.50 -13.92 17.48
C ILE A 259 13.41 -12.89 16.36
N ARG A 260 13.68 -13.32 15.13
CA ARG A 260 13.52 -12.54 13.89
C ARG A 260 12.51 -13.27 13.03
N ALA A 261 11.38 -12.66 12.73
CA ALA A 261 10.37 -13.22 11.84
C ALA A 261 10.40 -12.45 10.52
N VAL A 262 10.71 -13.16 9.44
CA VAL A 262 10.72 -12.66 8.07
C VAL A 262 9.35 -12.93 7.47
N GLY A 263 8.68 -11.84 7.11
CA GLY A 263 7.37 -11.84 6.49
C GLY A 263 7.42 -12.45 5.09
N LYS A 264 6.28 -12.96 4.64
CA LYS A 264 6.10 -13.35 3.24
C LYS A 264 6.32 -12.13 2.33
N SER A 265 6.73 -12.41 1.10
CA SER A 265 6.79 -11.38 0.06
C SER A 265 5.40 -10.80 -0.21
N ILE A 266 5.33 -9.48 -0.26
CA ILE A 266 4.14 -8.68 -0.51
C ILE A 266 4.40 -7.89 -1.79
N ASN A 267 3.64 -8.21 -2.83
CA ASN A 267 3.58 -7.39 -4.04
C ASN A 267 2.87 -6.08 -3.72
N THR A 268 3.43 -4.97 -4.19
CA THR A 268 2.97 -3.62 -3.95
C THR A 268 3.17 -2.75 -5.19
N ASP A 269 2.46 -1.64 -5.27
CA ASP A 269 2.79 -0.58 -6.22
C ASP A 269 4.06 0.18 -5.78
N SER A 270 4.56 1.04 -6.66
CA SER A 270 5.73 1.90 -6.42
C SER A 270 5.55 2.85 -5.22
N TYR A 271 4.30 3.19 -4.89
CA TYR A 271 3.89 3.97 -3.72
C TYR A 271 3.93 3.18 -2.39
N GLY A 272 4.07 1.85 -2.42
CA GLY A 272 4.20 1.00 -1.25
C GLY A 272 2.91 0.76 -0.47
N ILE A 273 1.74 0.92 -1.10
CA ILE A 273 0.45 0.93 -0.40
C ILE A 273 0.18 -0.38 0.36
N ALA A 274 0.44 -1.53 -0.27
CA ALA A 274 0.23 -2.84 0.37
C ALA A 274 1.13 -3.03 1.59
N LEU A 275 2.39 -2.58 1.50
CA LEU A 275 3.36 -2.65 2.60
C LEU A 275 2.95 -1.76 3.77
N LYS A 276 2.52 -0.52 3.52
CA LYS A 276 2.03 0.42 4.55
C LYS A 276 0.79 -0.12 5.26
N SER A 277 -0.17 -0.63 4.50
CA SER A 277 -1.41 -1.19 5.05
C SER A 277 -1.11 -2.37 5.97
N LYS A 278 -0.26 -3.30 5.51
CA LYS A 278 0.08 -4.47 6.32
C LYS A 278 0.92 -4.11 7.55
N PHE A 279 1.80 -3.12 7.42
CA PHE A 279 2.55 -2.56 8.54
C PHE A 279 1.62 -1.96 9.60
N GLU A 280 0.63 -1.16 9.20
CA GLU A 280 -0.33 -0.56 10.13
C GLU A 280 -1.21 -1.61 10.81
N GLU A 281 -1.69 -2.61 10.06
CA GLU A 281 -2.45 -3.75 10.62
C GLU A 281 -1.66 -4.44 11.73
N LEU A 282 -0.42 -4.87 11.45
CA LEU A 282 0.40 -5.59 12.41
C LEU A 282 0.89 -4.68 13.54
N SER A 283 1.22 -3.42 13.25
CA SER A 283 1.59 -2.44 14.26
C SER A 283 0.44 -2.20 15.24
N ASN A 284 -0.80 -2.11 14.79
CA ASN A 284 -1.95 -1.92 15.66
C ASN A 284 -2.21 -3.16 16.53
N ALA A 285 -2.07 -4.36 15.96
CA ALA A 285 -2.12 -5.60 16.72
C ALA A 285 -1.05 -5.65 17.82
N LEU A 286 0.20 -5.29 17.50
CA LEU A 286 1.29 -5.21 18.47
C LEU A 286 1.07 -4.12 19.52
N THR A 287 0.51 -2.97 19.13
CA THR A 287 0.16 -1.90 20.06
C THR A 287 -0.91 -2.31 21.07
N SER A 288 -1.85 -3.18 20.70
CA SER A 288 -2.83 -3.73 21.65
C SER A 288 -2.18 -4.61 22.74
N ILE A 289 -0.99 -5.16 22.48
CA ILE A 289 -0.27 -6.06 23.39
C ILE A 289 0.77 -5.29 24.23
N TYR A 290 1.51 -4.39 23.58
CA TYR A 290 2.70 -3.74 24.14
C TYR A 290 2.54 -2.24 24.38
N GLY A 291 1.39 -1.66 24.04
CA GLY A 291 1.11 -0.23 24.19
C GLY A 291 1.59 0.61 23.00
N LYS A 292 1.75 1.92 23.23
CA LYS A 292 2.08 2.88 22.18
C LYS A 292 3.48 2.63 21.63
N ALA A 293 3.60 2.54 20.31
CA ALA A 293 4.88 2.43 19.61
C ALA A 293 5.52 3.80 19.36
N ASP A 294 6.84 3.84 19.27
CA ASP A 294 7.58 4.90 18.58
C ASP A 294 7.61 4.59 17.08
N LYS A 295 6.76 5.27 16.31
CA LYS A 295 6.62 5.08 14.86
C LYS A 295 7.48 6.07 14.10
N ARG A 296 8.20 5.59 13.08
CA ARG A 296 9.05 6.40 12.20
C ARG A 296 8.75 6.07 10.74
N ASP A 297 8.36 7.09 9.98
CA ASP A 297 8.39 7.09 8.51
C ASP A 297 9.20 8.30 8.06
N TYR A 298 10.41 8.09 7.58
CA TYR A 298 11.24 9.20 7.11
C TYR A 298 12.13 8.81 5.94
N LEU A 299 12.37 9.79 5.08
CA LEU A 299 13.31 9.75 3.97
C LEU A 299 14.62 10.39 4.42
N LEU A 300 15.75 9.76 4.12
CA LEU A 300 17.08 10.30 4.40
C LEU A 300 17.31 11.58 3.60
N SER A 301 17.96 12.56 4.24
CA SER A 301 18.35 13.81 3.59
C SER A 301 19.23 13.53 2.38
N GLY A 302 18.89 14.14 1.24
CA GLY A 302 19.64 13.97 -0.01
C GLY A 302 19.23 12.76 -0.86
N SER A 303 18.19 12.02 -0.46
CA SER A 303 17.66 10.93 -1.28
C SER A 303 17.20 11.41 -2.65
N LEU A 304 17.51 10.61 -3.68
CA LEU A 304 17.03 10.83 -5.04
C LEU A 304 15.56 10.39 -5.22
N TRP A 305 15.08 9.51 -4.34
CA TRP A 305 13.78 8.83 -4.37
C TRP A 305 12.73 9.59 -3.54
N LYS A 306 12.53 10.86 -3.90
CA LYS A 306 11.72 11.80 -3.12
C LYS A 306 10.28 11.90 -3.57
N GLU A 307 9.97 11.48 -4.80
CA GLU A 307 8.63 11.57 -5.32
C GLU A 307 7.75 10.47 -4.69
N PRO A 308 6.42 10.67 -4.55
CA PRO A 308 5.57 9.70 -3.88
C PRO A 308 5.60 8.29 -4.49
N GLN A 309 5.78 8.19 -5.81
CA GLN A 309 5.94 6.91 -6.54
C GLN A 309 7.28 6.23 -6.28
N ASP A 310 8.28 6.93 -5.73
CA ASP A 310 9.59 6.33 -5.48
C ASP A 310 9.65 5.65 -4.10
N TRP A 311 8.52 5.55 -3.39
CA TRP A 311 8.51 5.15 -1.98
C TRP A 311 9.11 3.76 -1.75
N VAL A 312 8.74 2.76 -2.55
CA VAL A 312 9.32 1.39 -2.45
C VAL A 312 10.78 1.39 -2.88
N MET A 313 11.14 2.19 -3.86
CA MET A 313 12.52 2.32 -4.30
C MET A 313 13.41 2.94 -3.20
N GLY A 314 12.89 3.94 -2.49
CA GLY A 314 13.53 4.51 -1.31
C GLY A 314 13.77 3.46 -0.22
N LEU A 315 12.81 2.56 0.04
CA LEU A 315 13.02 1.43 0.95
C LEU A 315 14.09 0.46 0.43
N ASN A 316 14.04 0.09 -0.85
CA ASN A 316 14.94 -0.88 -1.48
C ASN A 316 16.39 -0.38 -1.46
N LYS A 317 16.58 0.94 -1.67
CA LYS A 317 17.88 1.61 -1.56
C LYS A 317 18.28 1.98 -0.13
N LYS A 318 17.45 1.64 0.87
CA LYS A 318 17.68 1.94 2.29
C LYS A 318 17.80 3.44 2.57
N GLU A 319 17.18 4.24 1.72
CA GLU A 319 17.11 5.70 1.84
C GLU A 319 15.79 6.15 2.50
N ARG A 320 14.82 5.25 2.65
CA ARG A 320 13.61 5.45 3.44
C ARG A 320 13.50 4.38 4.52
N ILE A 321 12.93 4.74 5.65
CA ILE A 321 12.63 3.84 6.77
C ILE A 321 11.15 3.98 7.12
N LEU A 322 10.44 2.86 7.18
CA LEU A 322 9.15 2.73 7.85
C LEU A 322 9.28 1.66 8.95
N SER A 323 9.15 2.09 10.21
CA SER A 323 9.34 1.23 11.37
C SER A 323 8.46 1.63 12.55
N ALA A 324 8.15 0.67 13.42
CA ALA A 324 7.53 0.86 14.73
C ALA A 324 8.34 0.12 15.78
N GLU A 325 8.62 0.79 16.90
CA GLU A 325 9.40 0.21 17.98
C GLU A 325 8.64 0.31 19.32
N TRP A 326 8.63 -0.78 20.07
CA TRP A 326 8.15 -0.83 21.44
C TRP A 326 9.34 -1.09 22.35
N LYS A 327 9.48 -0.25 23.36
CA LYS A 327 10.45 -0.40 24.44
C LYS A 327 9.74 -0.18 25.76
N GLY A 328 10.16 -0.92 26.79
CA GLY A 328 9.68 -0.66 28.14
C GLY A 328 10.15 0.72 28.62
N GLU A 329 9.44 1.27 29.60
CA GLU A 329 9.90 2.48 30.30
C GLU A 329 11.30 2.27 30.90
N LYS A 330 12.01 3.35 31.19
CA LYS A 330 13.39 3.29 31.66
C LYS A 330 13.51 2.40 32.92
N GLY A 331 14.04 1.19 32.77
CA GLY A 331 14.22 0.21 33.85
C GLY A 331 13.14 -0.89 33.91
N SER A 332 12.12 -0.85 33.05
CA SER A 332 11.03 -1.84 32.98
C SER A 332 11.11 -2.64 31.68
N SER A 333 10.82 -3.94 31.75
CA SER A 333 10.67 -4.78 30.56
C SER A 333 9.24 -4.70 30.01
N LEU A 334 9.10 -5.01 28.72
CA LEU A 334 7.80 -5.33 28.13
C LEU A 334 7.34 -6.71 28.60
N LYS A 335 6.04 -7.00 28.41
CA LYS A 335 5.45 -8.32 28.65
C LYS A 335 6.33 -9.43 28.03
N ASN A 336 6.43 -10.58 28.70
CA ASN A 336 7.20 -11.76 28.27
C ASN A 336 8.72 -11.55 28.25
N ASN A 337 9.27 -10.77 29.19
CA ASN A 337 10.71 -10.52 29.34
C ASN A 337 11.36 -9.94 28.08
N LEU A 338 10.63 -9.05 27.39
CA LEU A 338 11.10 -8.40 26.18
C LEU A 338 11.76 -7.05 26.53
N SER A 339 12.97 -6.82 26.02
CA SER A 339 13.62 -5.51 26.08
C SER A 339 13.15 -4.60 24.96
N MET A 340 12.82 -5.17 23.80
CA MET A 340 12.38 -4.44 22.61
C MET A 340 11.56 -5.32 21.68
N VAL A 341 10.55 -4.73 21.05
CA VAL A 341 9.91 -5.26 19.84
C VAL A 341 10.12 -4.24 18.73
N SER A 342 10.51 -4.67 17.53
CA SER A 342 10.57 -3.79 16.36
C SER A 342 9.87 -4.42 15.18
N LEU A 343 9.12 -3.59 14.45
CA LEU A 343 8.51 -3.95 13.18
C LEU A 343 9.06 -3.01 12.12
N ASP A 344 9.64 -3.57 11.06
CA ASP A 344 10.23 -2.82 9.95
C ASP A 344 9.61 -3.25 8.62
N VAL A 345 9.51 -2.32 7.68
CA VAL A 345 9.20 -2.65 6.28
C VAL A 345 10.49 -2.68 5.47
N ARG A 346 10.68 -3.75 4.68
CA ARG A 346 11.83 -3.91 3.79
C ARG A 346 11.34 -4.13 2.36
N ALA A 347 12.13 -3.71 1.38
CA ALA A 347 11.87 -3.97 -0.02
C ALA A 347 13.00 -4.79 -0.65
N THR A 348 12.65 -5.66 -1.60
CA THR A 348 13.59 -6.46 -2.40
C THR A 348 13.62 -6.03 -3.87
N GLY A 349 12.68 -5.18 -4.27
CA GLY A 349 12.54 -4.66 -5.63
C GLY A 349 11.86 -3.29 -5.64
N THR A 350 11.31 -2.90 -6.79
CA THR A 350 10.54 -1.65 -6.97
C THR A 350 9.05 -1.82 -6.70
N ASP A 351 8.58 -3.06 -6.62
CA ASP A 351 7.17 -3.46 -6.50
C ASP A 351 6.97 -4.61 -5.49
N THR A 352 8.02 -4.94 -4.73
CA THR A 352 8.01 -6.10 -3.82
C THR A 352 8.74 -5.78 -2.53
N GLY A 353 8.14 -6.16 -1.40
CA GLY A 353 8.75 -6.05 -0.08
C GLY A 353 8.19 -7.04 0.92
N TYR A 354 8.56 -6.93 2.18
CA TYR A 354 8.12 -7.79 3.26
C TYR A 354 8.21 -7.07 4.61
N LEU A 355 7.46 -7.55 5.59
CA LEU A 355 7.56 -7.08 6.97
C LEU A 355 8.64 -7.88 7.70
N TYR A 356 9.44 -7.21 8.51
CA TYR A 356 10.45 -7.83 9.35
C TYR A 356 10.11 -7.51 10.82
N LEU A 357 9.77 -8.54 11.58
CA LEU A 357 9.41 -8.40 12.98
C LEU A 357 10.52 -8.98 13.85
N GLN A 358 10.93 -8.26 14.87
CA GLN A 358 11.99 -8.66 15.76
C GLN A 358 11.59 -8.51 17.22
N TYR A 359 11.91 -9.53 18.00
CA TYR A 359 11.77 -9.57 19.45
C TYR A 359 13.15 -9.73 20.07
N ASN A 360 13.54 -8.80 20.93
CA ASN A 360 14.73 -8.92 21.76
C ASN A 360 14.28 -9.17 23.19
N PHE A 361 14.77 -10.25 23.80
CA PHE A 361 14.54 -10.55 25.21
C PHE A 361 15.49 -9.73 26.10
N THR A 362 15.28 -9.76 27.42
CA THR A 362 16.13 -9.04 28.39
C THR A 362 17.54 -9.62 28.51
N ASN A 363 17.76 -10.88 28.11
CA ASN A 363 19.07 -11.55 28.05
C ASN A 363 19.84 -11.31 26.72
N ASP A 364 19.33 -10.44 25.82
CA ASP A 364 19.92 -10.16 24.49
C ASP A 364 21.33 -9.55 24.54
N SER A 365 21.71 -8.86 25.62
CA SER A 365 23.06 -8.31 25.77
C SER A 365 24.15 -9.38 25.71
N THR A 366 23.96 -10.53 26.37
CA THR A 366 24.92 -11.65 26.32
C THR A 366 25.03 -12.24 24.92
N CYS A 367 23.91 -12.39 24.21
CA CYS A 367 23.91 -12.83 22.82
C CYS A 367 24.68 -11.86 21.91
N LYS A 368 24.52 -10.55 22.09
CA LYS A 368 25.26 -9.52 21.33
C LYS A 368 26.76 -9.59 21.58
N GLU A 369 27.18 -9.72 22.84
CA GLU A 369 28.60 -9.86 23.21
C GLU A 369 29.25 -11.09 22.57
N GLU A 370 28.56 -12.24 22.52
CA GLU A 370 29.06 -13.45 21.85
C GLU A 370 29.24 -13.24 20.33
N VAL A 371 28.27 -12.61 19.67
CA VAL A 371 28.33 -12.33 18.23
C VAL A 371 29.45 -11.33 17.91
N GLU A 372 29.58 -10.27 18.70
CA GLU A 372 30.65 -9.27 18.52
C GLU A 372 32.04 -9.85 18.81
N GLY A 373 32.17 -10.67 19.85
CA GLY A 373 33.42 -11.35 20.19
C GLY A 373 33.89 -12.26 19.06
N ALA A 374 33.00 -13.09 18.51
CA ALA A 374 33.32 -13.98 17.40
C ALA A 374 33.73 -13.22 16.12
N LYS A 375 33.08 -12.09 15.81
CA LYS A 375 33.48 -11.22 14.69
C LYS A 375 34.89 -10.66 14.88
N LYS A 376 35.23 -10.18 16.09
CA LYS A 376 36.57 -9.67 16.40
C LYS A 376 37.64 -10.75 16.29
N SER A 377 37.32 -12.00 16.60
CA SER A 377 38.26 -13.13 16.45
C SER A 377 38.45 -13.62 15.01
N SER A 378 37.61 -13.16 14.07
CA SER A 378 37.70 -13.50 12.64
C SER A 378 38.41 -12.45 11.78
N LEU A 379 38.84 -11.35 12.41
CA LEU A 379 39.71 -10.30 11.85
C LEU A 379 41.12 -10.51 12.37
#